data_AF-A0A8H4V0B3-F1
#
_entry.id   AF-A0A8H4V0B3-F1
#
_cell.length_a   1.000
_cell.length_b   1.000
_cell.length_c   1.000
_cell.angle_alpha   90.00
_cell.angle_beta   90.00
_cell.angle_gamma   90.00
#
_symmetry.space_group_name_H-M   'P 1'
#
loop_
_entity.id
_entity.type
_entity.pdbx_description
1 polymer ?
#
loop_
_entity_poly.entity_id
_entity_poly.type
_entity_poly.pdbx_seq_one_letter_code
_entity_poly.pdbx_strand_id
1 'polypeptide(L)'
;MEPSTRLENADDAKQFLDDVVNRFASFAGISLSPQSSGDGTASTQSAVMVDSAALNNLRQDQRDYHIKQYKILAKNLQMESQSSENFERLVSSTKAMEDKLSRWAREFDDNFFDGIGSLFDPKKTRQYDSSWNWVREETVRLLNQLALGQIDYHDEALLQITQKWDISCVEIAKDFIQGMEKVNPELSLKLKGYMRFDSTILGIQPVYRYSGRTMMPLTY
;
A
#
# COMPACT_ATOMS: atom_id res chain seq x y z
N MET A 1 -48.99 17.91 23.23
CA MET A 1 -49.97 17.16 24.03
C MET A 1 -49.49 15.71 24.03
N GLU A 2 -48.92 15.27 25.14
CA GLU A 2 -48.68 13.84 25.39
C GLU A 2 -49.83 13.31 26.26
N PRO A 3 -50.35 12.11 26.01
CA PRO A 3 -51.38 11.53 26.87
C PRO A 3 -50.77 11.26 28.26
N SER A 4 -51.49 11.62 29.32
CA SER A 4 -51.04 11.53 30.72
C SER A 4 -50.88 10.08 31.21
N THR A 5 -51.48 9.13 30.52
CA THR A 5 -51.37 7.69 30.77
C THR A 5 -51.26 6.95 29.46
N ARG A 6 -50.73 5.71 29.51
CA ARG A 6 -50.70 4.83 28.34
C ARG A 6 -52.12 4.59 27.85
N LEU A 7 -52.37 4.87 26.57
CA LEU A 7 -53.64 4.57 25.90
C LEU A 7 -53.87 3.06 25.95
N GLU A 8 -55.02 2.63 26.48
CA GLU A 8 -55.28 1.21 26.75
C GLU A 8 -55.69 0.44 25.49
N ASN A 9 -56.44 1.10 24.59
CA ASN A 9 -56.97 0.47 23.38
C ASN A 9 -56.52 1.20 22.11
N ALA A 10 -56.45 0.45 21.01
CA ALA A 10 -56.09 1.00 19.69
C ALA A 10 -57.11 2.04 19.19
N ASP A 11 -58.38 1.92 19.57
CA ASP A 11 -59.42 2.87 19.17
C ASP A 11 -59.29 4.21 19.90
N ASP A 12 -58.93 4.20 21.19
CA ASP A 12 -58.63 5.42 21.95
C ASP A 12 -57.40 6.14 21.37
N ALA A 13 -56.42 5.39 20.87
CA ALA A 13 -55.26 5.96 20.19
C ALA A 13 -55.61 6.60 18.84
N LYS A 14 -56.52 6.01 18.06
CA LYS A 14 -57.02 6.62 16.82
C LYS A 14 -57.77 7.92 17.12
N GLN A 15 -58.66 7.91 18.10
CA GLN A 15 -59.40 9.12 18.51
C GLN A 15 -58.46 10.23 19.00
N PHE A 16 -57.41 9.89 19.75
CA PHE A 16 -56.40 10.85 20.17
C PHE A 16 -55.64 11.44 18.96
N LEU A 17 -55.24 10.61 18.00
CA LEU A 17 -54.60 11.07 16.78
C LEU A 17 -55.53 11.94 15.93
N ASP A 18 -56.81 11.58 15.83
CA ASP A 18 -57.83 12.37 15.14
C ASP A 18 -58.02 13.74 15.81
N ASP A 19 -58.04 13.83 17.14
CA ASP A 19 -58.09 15.11 17.88
C ASP A 19 -56.83 15.95 17.62
N VAL A 20 -55.64 15.34 17.65
CA VAL A 20 -54.37 16.04 17.34
C VAL A 20 -54.35 16.56 15.90
N VAL A 21 -54.78 15.75 14.94
CA VAL A 21 -54.85 16.13 13.52
C VAL A 21 -55.88 17.25 13.30
N ASN A 22 -57.05 17.19 13.94
CA ASN A 22 -58.07 18.25 13.85
C ASN A 22 -57.57 19.58 14.43
N ARG A 23 -56.84 19.55 15.55
CA ARG A 23 -56.23 20.74 16.14
C ARG A 23 -55.10 21.29 15.27
N PHE A 24 -54.27 20.42 14.68
CA PHE A 24 -53.24 20.83 13.73
C PHE A 24 -53.86 21.47 12.48
N ALA A 25 -54.93 20.88 11.95
CA ALA A 25 -55.65 21.41 10.79
C ALA A 25 -56.27 22.78 11.10
N SER A 26 -56.82 22.96 12.30
CA SER A 26 -57.32 24.27 12.77
C SER A 26 -56.21 25.31 12.90
N PHE A 27 -55.02 24.92 13.37
CA PHE A 27 -53.86 25.80 13.47
C PHE A 27 -53.28 26.16 12.08
N ALA A 28 -53.24 25.20 11.15
CA ALA A 28 -52.70 25.37 9.80
C ALA A 28 -53.71 25.97 8.80
N GLY A 29 -54.98 26.15 9.20
CA GLY A 29 -56.05 26.68 8.34
C GLY A 29 -56.54 25.69 7.26
N ILE A 30 -56.34 24.39 7.47
CA ILE A 30 -56.73 23.34 6.52
C ILE A 30 -58.12 22.81 6.91
N SER A 31 -59.08 22.87 6.00
CA SER A 31 -60.40 22.27 6.20
C SER A 31 -60.32 20.76 5.97
N LEU A 32 -60.43 19.97 7.04
CA LEU A 32 -60.65 18.53 6.96
C LEU A 32 -62.15 18.26 7.02
N SER A 33 -62.73 17.74 5.94
CA SER A 33 -64.11 17.23 5.97
C SER A 33 -64.07 15.79 6.51
N PRO A 34 -64.80 15.46 7.59
CA PRO A 34 -64.91 14.07 8.02
C PRO A 34 -65.61 13.29 6.92
N GLN A 35 -65.02 12.18 6.49
CA GLN A 35 -65.68 11.25 5.59
C GLN A 35 -66.84 10.60 6.37
N SER A 36 -68.07 11.04 6.09
CA SER A 36 -69.27 10.43 6.63
C SER A 36 -69.35 8.97 6.18
N SER A 37 -69.44 8.05 7.13
CA SER A 37 -69.85 6.66 6.92
C SER A 37 -71.30 6.64 6.44
N GLY A 38 -71.51 6.90 5.15
CA GLY A 38 -72.78 6.79 4.47
C GLY A 38 -73.03 5.35 4.05
N ASP A 39 -73.97 4.69 4.73
CA ASP A 39 -74.58 3.43 4.31
C ASP A 39 -75.36 3.68 3.00
N GLY A 40 -74.73 3.34 1.87
CA GLY A 40 -75.28 3.50 0.53
C GLY A 40 -75.85 2.20 0.03
N THR A 41 -77.15 1.98 0.26
CA THR A 41 -77.92 0.89 -0.35
C THR A 41 -78.08 1.16 -1.86
N ALA A 42 -77.35 0.45 -2.71
CA ALA A 42 -77.63 0.38 -4.15
C ALA A 42 -77.37 -1.03 -4.70
N SER A 43 -78.42 -1.56 -5.31
CA SER A 43 -78.59 -2.90 -5.88
C SER A 43 -77.69 -3.19 -7.10
N THR A 44 -77.40 -4.48 -7.28
CA THR A 44 -77.09 -5.21 -8.54
C THR A 44 -75.79 -4.89 -9.29
N GLN A 45 -74.76 -5.75 -9.15
CA GLN A 45 -74.31 -6.70 -10.19
C GLN A 45 -73.06 -7.46 -9.70
N SER A 46 -73.02 -8.77 -10.01
CA SER A 46 -71.88 -9.65 -9.75
C SER A 46 -70.57 -9.13 -10.36
N ALA A 47 -69.76 -8.50 -9.53
CA ALA A 47 -68.31 -8.58 -9.59
C ALA A 47 -67.86 -8.68 -8.14
N VAL A 48 -67.17 -9.76 -7.78
CA VAL A 48 -66.57 -9.93 -6.47
C VAL A 48 -65.54 -8.82 -6.30
N MET A 49 -65.98 -7.67 -5.80
CA MET A 49 -65.11 -6.59 -5.34
C MET A 49 -64.47 -7.11 -4.05
N VAL A 50 -63.40 -7.89 -4.20
CA VAL A 50 -62.56 -8.25 -3.08
C VAL A 50 -62.03 -6.93 -2.53
N ASP A 51 -62.45 -6.58 -1.32
CA ASP A 51 -61.91 -5.44 -0.58
C ASP A 51 -60.38 -5.58 -0.54
N SER A 52 -59.71 -4.73 -1.31
CA SER A 52 -58.28 -4.83 -1.55
C SER A 52 -57.49 -4.56 -0.27
N ALA A 53 -58.07 -3.79 0.66
CA ALA A 53 -57.50 -3.58 1.99
C ALA A 53 -57.58 -4.86 2.83
N ALA A 54 -58.75 -5.51 2.88
CA ALA A 54 -58.92 -6.79 3.58
C ALA A 54 -58.02 -7.90 3.00
N LEU A 55 -57.83 -7.95 1.68
CA LEU A 55 -56.95 -8.92 1.04
C LEU A 55 -55.46 -8.66 1.35
N ASN A 56 -55.04 -7.40 1.43
CA ASN A 56 -53.68 -7.05 1.83
C ASN A 56 -53.41 -7.34 3.31
N ASN A 57 -54.39 -7.09 4.19
CA ASN A 57 -54.32 -7.48 5.59
C ASN A 57 -54.19 -9.00 5.73
N LEU A 58 -55.01 -9.77 5.01
CA LEU A 58 -54.91 -11.24 5.00
C LEU A 58 -53.54 -11.73 4.51
N ARG A 59 -52.99 -11.12 3.46
CA ARG A 59 -51.63 -11.43 2.97
C ARG A 59 -50.54 -11.04 3.97
N GLN A 60 -50.77 -10.00 4.76
CA GLN A 60 -49.85 -9.59 5.82
C GLN A 60 -49.89 -10.59 6.98
N ASP A 61 -51.08 -11.00 7.41
CA ASP A 61 -51.25 -12.04 8.43
C ASP A 61 -50.62 -13.38 8.00
N GLN A 62 -50.78 -13.75 6.73
CA GLN A 62 -50.12 -14.92 6.15
C GLN A 62 -48.59 -14.79 6.17
N ARG A 63 -48.05 -13.64 5.76
CA ARG A 63 -46.60 -13.38 5.83
C ARG A 63 -46.09 -13.42 7.26
N ASP A 64 -46.81 -12.83 8.21
CA ASP A 64 -46.45 -12.82 9.62
C ASP A 64 -46.46 -14.22 10.22
N TYR A 65 -47.43 -15.05 9.84
CA TYR A 65 -47.47 -16.47 10.19
C TYR A 65 -46.24 -17.21 9.67
N HIS A 66 -45.89 -17.03 8.38
CA HIS A 66 -44.71 -17.67 7.79
C HIS A 66 -43.39 -17.19 8.43
N ILE A 67 -43.26 -15.90 8.78
CA ILE A 67 -42.10 -15.36 9.49
C ILE A 67 -41.97 -15.99 10.88
N LYS A 68 -43.08 -16.17 11.60
CA LYS A 68 -43.08 -16.84 12.92
C LYS A 68 -42.62 -18.30 12.80
N GLN A 69 -43.13 -19.03 11.81
CA GLN A 69 -42.69 -20.41 11.53
C GLN A 69 -41.20 -20.47 11.22
N TYR A 70 -40.71 -19.57 10.36
CA TYR A 70 -39.29 -19.46 10.03
C TYR A 70 -38.43 -19.22 11.28
N LYS A 71 -38.83 -18.28 12.15
CA LYS A 71 -38.09 -17.97 13.39
C LYS A 71 -38.01 -19.18 14.33
N ILE A 72 -39.09 -19.95 14.47
CA ILE A 72 -39.10 -21.17 15.30
C ILE A 72 -38.17 -22.23 14.72
N LEU A 73 -38.24 -22.47 13.41
CA LEU A 73 -37.36 -23.42 12.72
C LEU A 73 -35.88 -22.99 12.82
N ALA A 74 -35.57 -21.73 12.56
CA ALA A 74 -34.21 -21.19 12.67
C ALA A 74 -33.64 -21.34 14.08
N LYS A 75 -34.46 -21.08 15.12
CA LYS A 75 -34.08 -21.29 16.52
C LYS A 75 -33.79 -22.76 16.83
N ASN A 76 -34.63 -23.68 16.34
CA ASN A 76 -34.42 -25.11 16.52
C ASN A 76 -33.14 -25.62 15.82
N LEU A 77 -32.79 -25.04 14.67
CA LEU A 77 -31.58 -25.36 13.91
C LEU A 77 -30.31 -24.68 14.45
N GLN A 78 -30.42 -23.83 15.48
CA GLN A 78 -29.32 -22.99 15.98
C GLN A 78 -28.65 -22.11 14.90
N MET A 79 -29.32 -21.86 13.77
CA MET A 79 -28.93 -20.84 12.80
C MET A 79 -29.36 -19.49 13.34
N GLU A 80 -28.65 -19.04 14.37
CA GLU A 80 -28.92 -17.75 14.96
C GLU A 80 -28.48 -16.63 14.01
N SER A 81 -29.24 -15.53 13.97
CA SER A 81 -28.99 -14.33 13.14
C SER A 81 -27.78 -13.52 13.62
N GLN A 82 -26.77 -14.20 14.19
CA GLN A 82 -25.50 -13.64 14.66
C GLN A 82 -24.69 -13.01 13.53
N SER A 83 -25.00 -13.32 12.26
CA SER A 83 -24.36 -12.66 11.12
C SER A 83 -24.64 -11.15 11.10
N SER A 84 -25.82 -10.72 11.55
CA SER A 84 -26.21 -9.31 11.53
C SER A 84 -25.46 -8.50 12.60
N GLU A 85 -25.42 -8.99 13.85
CA GLU A 85 -24.69 -8.34 14.94
C GLU A 85 -23.18 -8.35 14.70
N ASN A 86 -22.63 -9.45 14.19
CA ASN A 86 -21.21 -9.51 13.85
C ASN A 86 -20.86 -8.57 12.69
N PHE A 87 -21.76 -8.43 11.72
CA PHE A 87 -21.60 -7.47 10.63
C PHE A 87 -21.65 -6.02 11.16
N GLU A 88 -22.58 -5.70 12.05
CA GLU A 88 -22.68 -4.37 12.67
C GLU A 88 -21.45 -4.03 13.53
N ARG A 89 -20.90 -5.02 14.25
CA ARG A 89 -19.62 -4.92 14.96
C ARG A 89 -18.44 -4.70 14.01
N LEU A 90 -18.41 -5.36 12.85
CA LEU A 90 -17.37 -5.14 11.84
C LEU A 90 -17.47 -3.72 11.25
N VAL A 91 -18.66 -3.27 10.89
CA VAL A 91 -18.91 -1.93 10.34
C VAL A 91 -18.53 -0.83 11.35
N SER A 92 -18.87 -1.01 12.62
CA SER A 92 -18.46 -0.06 13.66
C SER A 92 -16.94 -0.05 13.88
N SER A 93 -16.28 -1.20 13.81
CA SER A 93 -14.82 -1.33 13.90
C SER A 93 -14.10 -0.68 12.71
N THR A 94 -14.57 -0.90 11.48
CA THR A 94 -13.99 -0.28 10.27
C THR A 94 -14.16 1.23 10.33
N LYS A 95 -15.32 1.74 10.73
CA LYS A 95 -15.54 3.18 10.91
C LYS A 95 -14.59 3.79 11.94
N ALA A 96 -14.35 3.10 13.06
CA ALA A 96 -13.38 3.55 14.06
C ALA A 96 -11.92 3.55 13.55
N MET A 97 -11.56 2.61 12.66
CA MET A 97 -10.25 2.59 11.97
C MET A 97 -10.14 3.74 10.96
N GLU A 98 -11.18 3.98 10.18
CA GLU A 98 -11.26 5.10 9.22
C GLU A 98 -11.17 6.44 9.92
N ASP A 99 -11.86 6.63 11.04
CA ASP A 99 -11.76 7.86 11.85
C ASP A 99 -10.33 8.10 12.35
N LYS A 100 -9.62 7.02 12.72
CA LYS A 100 -8.20 7.11 13.10
C LYS A 100 -7.35 7.52 11.89
N LEU A 101 -7.49 6.85 10.75
CA LEU A 101 -6.75 7.20 9.53
C LEU A 101 -7.04 8.62 9.06
N SER A 102 -8.29 9.08 9.16
CA SER A 102 -8.68 10.45 8.82
C SER A 102 -8.06 11.50 9.73
N ARG A 103 -7.88 11.20 11.04
CA ARG A 103 -7.12 12.08 11.93
C ARG A 103 -5.67 12.18 11.49
N TRP A 104 -5.03 11.06 11.17
CA TRP A 104 -3.65 11.06 10.68
C TRP A 104 -3.51 11.80 9.35
N ALA A 105 -4.42 11.59 8.40
CA ALA A 105 -4.43 12.29 7.11
C ALA A 105 -4.72 13.80 7.23
N ARG A 106 -5.33 14.27 8.33
CA ARG A 106 -5.51 15.70 8.59
C ARG A 106 -4.26 16.37 9.16
N GLU A 107 -3.48 15.63 9.94
CA GLU A 107 -2.29 16.15 10.62
C GLU A 107 -1.03 16.08 9.73
N PHE A 108 -0.98 15.14 8.79
CA PHE A 108 0.18 14.90 7.93
C PHE A 108 -0.17 15.09 6.44
N ASP A 109 0.75 15.68 5.68
CA ASP A 109 0.62 15.86 4.23
C ASP A 109 0.82 14.54 3.46
N ASP A 110 0.24 14.43 2.26
CA ASP A 110 0.35 13.24 1.39
C ASP A 110 1.81 12.87 1.07
N ASN A 111 2.68 13.88 0.88
CA ASN A 111 4.12 13.66 0.64
C ASN A 111 4.83 12.97 1.81
N PHE A 112 4.35 13.19 3.04
CA PHE A 112 4.91 12.54 4.22
C PHE A 112 4.55 11.06 4.23
N PHE A 113 3.31 10.70 3.89
CA PHE A 113 2.87 9.31 3.81
C PHE A 113 3.63 8.52 2.73
N ASP A 114 3.89 9.14 1.59
CA ASP A 114 4.72 8.54 0.54
C ASP A 114 6.17 8.34 1.00
N GLY A 115 6.69 9.24 1.84
CA GLY A 115 8.07 9.21 2.33
C GLY A 115 8.33 8.20 3.46
N ILE A 116 7.34 7.89 4.31
CA ILE A 116 7.51 6.96 5.44
C ILE A 116 7.39 5.48 5.06
N GLY A 117 7.08 5.17 3.80
CA GLY A 117 7.04 3.80 3.31
C GLY A 117 8.38 3.09 3.51
N SER A 118 8.36 1.83 3.95
CA SER A 118 9.59 1.04 4.12
C SER A 118 10.22 0.74 2.76
N LEU A 119 11.36 1.38 2.44
CA LEU A 119 12.14 1.06 1.25
C LEU A 119 13.11 -0.11 1.44
N PHE A 120 13.50 -0.38 2.70
CA PHE A 120 14.50 -1.39 3.01
C PHE A 120 13.94 -2.81 2.80
N ASP A 121 14.63 -3.58 1.96
CA ASP A 121 14.36 -4.99 1.75
C ASP A 121 15.69 -5.76 1.82
N PRO A 122 15.88 -6.68 2.77
CA PRO A 122 17.12 -7.43 2.91
C PRO A 122 17.45 -8.26 1.65
N LYS A 123 16.45 -8.66 0.86
CA LYS A 123 16.65 -9.42 -0.39
C LYS A 123 17.23 -8.56 -1.52
N LYS A 124 17.10 -7.24 -1.43
CA LYS A 124 17.66 -6.28 -2.41
C LYS A 124 19.06 -5.80 -2.03
N THR A 125 19.66 -6.37 -0.98
CA THR A 125 21.03 -6.04 -0.59
C THR A 125 22.02 -6.56 -1.63
N ARG A 126 22.90 -5.68 -2.10
CA ARG A 126 23.97 -6.03 -3.03
C ARG A 126 25.28 -6.05 -2.25
N GLN A 127 25.95 -7.19 -2.23
CA GLN A 127 27.26 -7.36 -1.62
C GLN A 127 28.29 -7.45 -2.75
N TYR A 128 29.29 -6.58 -2.70
CA TYR A 128 30.39 -6.56 -3.66
C TYR A 128 31.67 -6.96 -2.92
N ASP A 129 32.03 -8.23 -3.01
CA ASP A 129 33.15 -8.86 -2.29
C ASP A 129 34.28 -9.35 -3.22
N SER A 130 34.05 -9.37 -4.53
CA SER A 130 34.95 -9.92 -5.54
C SER A 130 36.10 -8.99 -5.95
N SER A 131 36.68 -8.25 -5.00
CA SER A 131 37.76 -7.29 -5.26
C SER A 131 38.98 -7.92 -5.93
N TRP A 132 39.35 -9.14 -5.54
CA TRP A 132 40.47 -9.90 -6.11
C TRP A 132 40.32 -10.13 -7.63
N ASN A 133 39.08 -10.36 -8.11
CA ASN A 133 38.82 -10.61 -9.52
C ASN A 133 38.90 -9.31 -10.32
N TRP A 134 38.28 -8.25 -9.80
CA TRP A 134 38.31 -6.93 -10.42
C TRP A 134 39.73 -6.40 -10.54
N VAL A 135 40.59 -6.63 -9.55
CA VAL A 135 42.01 -6.23 -9.64
C VAL A 135 42.72 -6.98 -10.77
N ARG A 136 42.47 -8.29 -10.95
CA ARG A 136 43.08 -9.07 -12.04
C ARG A 136 42.59 -8.67 -13.43
N GLU A 137 41.29 -8.39 -13.55
CA GLU A 137 40.74 -7.88 -14.82
C GLU A 137 41.38 -6.54 -15.18
N GLU A 138 41.48 -5.65 -14.20
CA GLU A 138 42.02 -4.30 -14.37
C GLU A 138 43.53 -4.32 -14.64
N THR A 139 44.30 -5.24 -14.03
CA THR A 139 45.72 -5.42 -14.37
C THR A 139 45.91 -5.84 -15.82
N VAL A 140 45.17 -6.84 -16.30
CA VAL A 140 45.26 -7.31 -17.68
C VAL A 140 44.83 -6.21 -18.65
N ARG A 141 43.76 -5.47 -18.32
CA ARG A 141 43.30 -4.33 -19.12
C ARG A 141 44.39 -3.26 -19.26
N LEU A 142 44.99 -2.80 -18.16
CA LEU A 142 46.02 -1.76 -18.21
C LEU A 142 47.30 -2.23 -18.91
N LEU A 143 47.73 -3.48 -18.67
CA LEU A 143 48.90 -4.04 -19.35
C LEU A 143 48.69 -4.09 -20.87
N ASN A 144 47.50 -4.49 -21.32
CA ASN A 144 47.17 -4.47 -22.74
C ASN A 144 47.12 -3.05 -23.32
N GLN A 145 46.54 -2.08 -22.60
CA GLN A 145 46.53 -0.67 -23.01
C GLN A 145 47.94 -0.08 -23.11
N LEU A 146 48.84 -0.47 -22.20
CA LEU A 146 50.26 -0.13 -22.23
C LEU A 146 50.96 -0.74 -23.46
N ALA A 147 50.68 -2.01 -23.78
CA ALA A 147 51.21 -2.68 -24.99
C ALA A 147 50.75 -1.98 -26.29
N LEU A 148 49.52 -1.47 -26.32
CA LEU A 148 48.96 -0.72 -27.44
C LEU A 148 49.46 0.73 -27.50
N GLY A 149 50.22 1.20 -26.49
CA GLY A 149 50.72 2.58 -26.42
C GLY A 149 49.63 3.63 -26.13
N GLN A 150 48.46 3.21 -25.63
CA GLN A 150 47.37 4.11 -25.27
C GLN A 150 47.62 4.83 -23.93
N ILE A 151 48.44 4.21 -23.09
CA ILE A 151 48.75 4.65 -21.73
C ILE A 151 50.27 4.68 -21.56
N ASP A 152 50.76 5.65 -20.79
CA ASP A 152 52.17 5.76 -20.43
C ASP A 152 52.46 5.03 -19.10
N TYR A 153 53.71 4.63 -18.89
CA TYR A 153 54.12 3.89 -17.68
C TYR A 153 53.96 4.72 -16.39
N HIS A 154 53.80 6.04 -16.50
CA HIS A 154 53.54 6.95 -15.39
C HIS A 154 52.06 7.14 -15.03
N ASP A 155 51.15 6.45 -15.72
CA ASP A 155 49.72 6.67 -15.51
C ASP A 155 49.29 6.35 -14.06
N GLU A 156 48.40 7.18 -13.56
CA GLU A 156 47.86 7.10 -12.21
C GLU A 156 47.07 5.81 -11.99
N ALA A 157 46.43 5.30 -13.06
CA ALA A 157 45.71 4.04 -13.04
C ALA A 157 46.63 2.87 -12.64
N LEU A 158 47.84 2.81 -13.22
CA LEU A 158 48.82 1.77 -12.88
C LEU A 158 49.25 1.85 -11.41
N LEU A 159 49.44 3.06 -10.87
CA LEU A 159 49.78 3.28 -9.46
C LEU A 159 48.66 2.88 -8.50
N GLN A 160 47.39 3.07 -8.89
CA GLN A 160 46.26 2.69 -8.05
C GLN A 160 46.07 1.18 -7.98
N ILE A 161 46.30 0.46 -9.09
CA ILE A 161 46.19 -1.00 -9.09
C ILE A 161 47.34 -1.62 -8.29
N THR A 162 48.58 -1.12 -8.42
CA THR A 162 49.75 -1.71 -7.71
C THR A 162 49.59 -1.73 -6.18
N GLN A 163 48.81 -0.80 -5.62
CA GLN A 163 48.46 -0.77 -4.18
C GLN A 163 47.48 -1.87 -3.74
N LYS A 164 46.77 -2.48 -4.69
CA LYS A 164 45.75 -3.52 -4.47
C LYS A 164 46.19 -4.88 -4.98
N TRP A 165 47.46 -5.02 -5.37
CA TRP A 165 47.97 -6.24 -5.98
C TRP A 165 47.98 -7.41 -4.99
N ASP A 166 47.48 -8.52 -5.51
CA ASP A 166 47.69 -9.84 -4.95
C ASP A 166 48.88 -10.53 -5.64
N ILE A 167 49.39 -11.62 -5.08
CA ILE A 167 50.51 -12.41 -5.62
C ILE A 167 50.24 -12.82 -7.07
N SER A 168 49.01 -13.23 -7.35
CA SER A 168 48.53 -13.59 -8.68
C SER A 168 48.69 -12.46 -9.71
N CYS A 169 48.48 -11.21 -9.30
CA CYS A 169 48.62 -10.04 -10.18
C CYS A 169 50.09 -9.79 -10.53
N VAL A 170 50.98 -10.02 -9.57
CA VAL A 170 52.44 -9.94 -9.76
C VAL A 170 52.91 -10.99 -10.75
N GLU A 171 52.41 -12.22 -10.67
CA GLU A 171 52.72 -13.30 -11.61
C GLU A 171 52.29 -12.96 -13.04
N ILE A 172 51.02 -12.53 -13.22
CA ILE A 172 50.49 -12.10 -14.52
C ILE A 172 51.36 -10.98 -15.13
N ALA A 173 51.74 -10.00 -14.32
CA ALA A 173 52.56 -8.89 -14.78
C ALA A 173 54.00 -9.33 -15.12
N LYS A 174 54.59 -10.28 -14.39
CA LYS A 174 55.91 -10.86 -14.70
C LYS A 174 55.90 -11.60 -16.04
N ASP A 175 54.87 -12.41 -16.29
CA ASP A 175 54.69 -13.13 -17.56
C ASP A 175 54.53 -12.17 -18.74
N PHE A 176 53.70 -11.13 -18.55
CA PHE A 176 53.52 -10.08 -19.55
C PHE A 176 54.82 -9.36 -19.89
N ILE A 177 55.63 -9.05 -18.87
CA ILE A 177 56.93 -8.40 -19.05
C ILE A 177 57.93 -9.29 -19.77
N GLN A 178 57.97 -10.59 -19.47
CA GLN A 178 58.80 -11.54 -20.23
C GLN A 178 58.42 -11.58 -21.71
N GLY A 179 57.12 -11.47 -22.03
CA GLY A 179 56.64 -11.32 -23.39
C GLY A 179 57.12 -10.02 -24.06
N MET A 180 57.00 -8.90 -23.35
CA MET A 180 57.39 -7.56 -23.82
C MET A 180 58.90 -7.38 -23.94
N GLU A 181 59.70 -8.06 -23.12
CA GLU A 181 61.17 -8.00 -23.17
C GLU A 181 61.73 -8.46 -24.53
N LYS A 182 61.01 -9.35 -25.22
CA LYS A 182 61.35 -9.80 -26.58
C LYS A 182 61.06 -8.74 -27.65
N VAL A 183 60.17 -7.79 -27.37
CA VAL A 183 59.68 -6.79 -28.34
C VAL A 183 60.33 -5.43 -28.10
N ASN A 184 60.37 -4.97 -26.84
CA ASN A 184 60.90 -3.67 -26.44
C ASN A 184 61.59 -3.75 -25.05
N PRO A 185 62.93 -3.89 -25.01
CA PRO A 185 63.66 -4.09 -23.75
C PRO A 185 63.66 -2.84 -22.85
N GLU A 186 63.62 -1.63 -23.41
CA GLU A 186 63.64 -0.39 -22.62
C GLU A 186 62.37 -0.17 -21.79
N LEU A 187 61.20 -0.47 -22.38
CA LEU A 187 59.92 -0.37 -21.67
C LEU A 187 59.81 -1.43 -20.58
N SER A 188 60.29 -2.64 -20.83
CA SER A 188 60.36 -3.73 -19.85
C SER A 188 61.17 -3.32 -18.61
N LEU A 189 62.34 -2.68 -18.81
CA LEU A 189 63.21 -2.26 -17.71
C LEU A 189 62.59 -1.11 -16.88
N LYS A 190 61.99 -0.11 -17.55
CA LYS A 190 61.24 0.96 -16.88
C LYS A 190 60.06 0.43 -16.08
N LEU A 191 59.31 -0.53 -16.63
CA LEU A 191 58.14 -1.13 -16.00
C LEU A 191 58.53 -1.99 -14.79
N LYS A 192 59.63 -2.75 -14.87
CA LYS A 192 60.23 -3.48 -13.74
C LYS A 192 60.60 -2.53 -12.59
N GLY A 193 61.20 -1.38 -12.90
CA GLY A 193 61.56 -0.37 -11.90
C GLY A 193 60.37 0.36 -11.28
N TYR A 194 59.34 0.66 -12.08
CA TYR A 194 58.17 1.41 -11.63
C TYR A 194 57.19 0.57 -10.82
N MET A 195 56.95 -0.69 -11.24
CA MET A 195 55.99 -1.57 -10.58
C MET A 195 56.56 -2.28 -9.34
N ARG A 196 57.85 -2.07 -9.01
CA ARG A 196 58.53 -2.56 -7.80
C ARG A 196 58.11 -3.98 -7.40
N PHE A 197 58.23 -4.92 -8.34
CA PHE A 197 57.83 -6.32 -8.18
C PHE A 197 58.46 -7.03 -6.97
N ASP A 198 59.57 -6.52 -6.47
CA ASP A 198 60.33 -7.05 -5.34
C ASP A 198 60.01 -6.36 -4.01
N SER A 199 59.07 -5.42 -3.99
CA SER A 199 58.74 -4.67 -2.77
C SER A 199 57.68 -5.36 -1.93
N THR A 200 57.85 -5.20 -0.62
CA THR A 200 57.04 -5.66 0.53
C THR A 200 55.63 -5.05 0.59
N ILE A 201 55.00 -4.72 -0.54
CA ILE A 201 53.62 -4.23 -0.62
C ILE A 201 52.61 -5.37 -0.38
N LEU A 202 53.09 -6.60 -0.53
CA LEU A 202 52.37 -7.84 -0.29
C LEU A 202 52.02 -7.98 1.20
N GLY A 203 50.81 -7.55 1.57
CA GLY A 203 50.30 -7.55 2.95
C GLY A 203 50.15 -6.18 3.60
N ILE A 204 50.48 -5.08 2.92
CA ILE A 204 50.18 -3.73 3.39
C ILE A 204 48.70 -3.42 3.12
N GLN A 205 48.01 -2.81 4.08
CA GLN A 205 46.62 -2.39 3.87
C GLN A 205 46.53 -1.31 2.77
N PRO A 206 45.51 -1.38 1.90
CA PRO A 206 45.34 -0.40 0.84
C PRO A 206 45.10 0.99 1.43
N VAL A 207 45.80 1.99 0.90
CA VAL A 207 45.68 3.39 1.34
C VAL A 207 44.95 4.20 0.28
N TYR A 208 43.94 4.97 0.67
CA TYR A 208 43.29 5.91 -0.23
C TYR A 208 44.23 7.09 -0.53
N ARG A 209 44.52 7.33 -1.82
CA ARG A 209 45.23 8.51 -2.30
C ARG A 209 44.45 9.11 -3.46
N TYR A 210 43.98 10.34 -3.29
CA TYR A 210 43.37 11.10 -4.38
C TYR A 210 44.47 11.61 -5.31
N SER A 211 44.38 11.26 -6.59
CA SER A 211 45.31 11.69 -7.63
C SER A 211 44.69 12.66 -8.66
N GLY A 212 43.38 12.90 -8.57
CA GLY A 212 42.67 13.78 -9.49
C GLY A 212 43.21 15.20 -9.48
N ARG A 213 43.24 15.83 -10.66
CA ARG A 213 43.57 17.26 -10.79
C ARG A 213 42.52 18.08 -10.04
N THR A 214 42.97 18.99 -9.20
CA THR A 214 42.09 19.94 -8.52
C THR A 214 41.47 20.88 -9.55
N MET A 215 40.15 20.79 -9.71
CA MET A 215 39.38 21.65 -10.62
C MET A 215 38.73 22.78 -9.81
N MET A 216 38.74 23.99 -10.35
CA MET A 216 38.02 25.14 -9.78
C MET A 216 36.89 25.58 -10.72
N PRO A 217 35.73 26.02 -10.19
CA PRO A 217 34.64 26.49 -11.03
C PRO A 217 35.08 27.74 -11.78
N LEU A 218 34.86 27.74 -13.10
CA LEU A 218 35.14 28.89 -13.96
C LEU A 218 33.81 29.54 -14.34
N THR A 219 33.52 30.70 -13.76
CA THR A 219 32.38 31.52 -14.12
C THR A 219 32.78 32.42 -15.29
N TYR A 220 32.19 32.21 -16.46
CA TYR A 220 32.30 33.10 -17.61
C TYR A 220 31.30 34.25 -17.52
#